data_AF-A0A8B9LHY1-F1
#
_entry.id   AF-A0A8B9LHY1-F1
#
_cell.length_a   1.000
_cell.length_b   1.000
_cell.length_c   1.000
_cell.angle_alpha   90.00
_cell.angle_beta   90.00
_cell.angle_gamma   90.00
#
_symmetry.space_group_name_H-M   'P 1'
#
loop_
_entity.id
_entity.type
_entity.pdbx_description
1 polymer ?
#
loop_
_entity_poly.entity_id
_entity_poly.type
_entity_poly.pdbx_seq_one_letter_code
_entity_poly.pdbx_strand_id
1 'polypeptide(L)'
;MYNNSYNRPKVALEKKVIHKSKGKSCGYYLRIVFFFSSLIQSLIIVSLVLFLVYGQPEKSAEEKRAEELQEGYNRLSKDNANLRKDKVNLTSLLKTKTAEKTMADKQLAKLTTELEAAKSNNTKLVNALSICNANKPMISRLAPAPCPAVTTSSNAHLKSLQTVLDHQRVLYMLLQNNFTQTVQTLKHDLERVASEKSRYEMEATQLKQEKGDLTSELQLFRKKCKEDFVSSLQGIQTVSTAFLAKIDNLFPDSYTFLLTCDKQQEQMQKIQDNCTNLSRQVESKFQSYLNIVGDKVSTLQGQSSRLEVQNRRLTSDMQQCSQSRTQETAQCKKLLADAQETQDRLVEPLLQAQKQLMQEKQMLQTMCAPKPILPSMPRPSGLNSHGP
;
A
#
# COMPACT_ATOMS: atom_id res chain seq x y z
N MET A 1 -13.01 -159.08 10.05
CA MET A 1 -14.33 -158.73 10.63
C MET A 1 -14.28 -157.27 11.08
N TYR A 2 -15.22 -156.47 10.57
CA TYR A 2 -15.62 -155.10 10.91
C TYR A 2 -14.72 -153.87 10.60
N ASN A 3 -15.36 -152.95 9.88
CA ASN A 3 -14.97 -151.61 9.42
C ASN A 3 -14.76 -150.60 10.57
N ASN A 4 -13.91 -149.58 10.37
CA ASN A 4 -14.44 -148.22 10.14
C ASN A 4 -13.41 -147.31 9.43
N SER A 5 -13.86 -146.71 8.33
CA SER A 5 -13.17 -145.70 7.52
C SER A 5 -13.33 -144.32 8.14
N TYR A 6 -12.28 -143.49 8.14
CA TYR A 6 -12.42 -142.06 7.82
C TYR A 6 -11.17 -141.50 7.12
N ASN A 7 -11.45 -140.82 6.00
CA ASN A 7 -10.54 -140.31 4.99
C ASN A 7 -9.67 -139.13 5.46
N ARG A 8 -8.43 -139.08 4.96
CA ARG A 8 -7.58 -137.89 4.94
C ARG A 8 -7.10 -137.64 3.50
N PRO A 9 -7.51 -136.56 2.82
CA PRO A 9 -6.87 -136.16 1.57
C PRO A 9 -5.85 -135.05 1.81
N LYS A 10 -4.62 -135.31 1.37
CA LYS A 10 -3.58 -134.31 1.09
C LYS A 10 -3.96 -133.63 -0.23
N VAL A 11 -4.12 -132.31 -0.25
CA VAL A 11 -4.24 -131.52 -1.48
C VAL A 11 -3.36 -130.29 -1.36
N ALA A 12 -2.36 -130.20 -2.25
CA ALA A 12 -1.60 -129.00 -2.54
C ALA A 12 -2.40 -128.13 -3.52
N LEU A 13 -2.40 -126.81 -3.31
CA LEU A 13 -2.82 -125.86 -4.34
C LEU A 13 -2.04 -124.55 -4.22
N GLU A 14 -1.27 -124.27 -5.28
CA GLU A 14 -0.53 -123.04 -5.53
C GLU A 14 -1.42 -121.79 -5.48
N LYS A 15 -0.84 -120.64 -5.11
CA LYS A 15 -1.45 -119.34 -5.39
C LYS A 15 -0.44 -118.29 -5.85
N LYS A 16 -0.32 -118.22 -7.18
CA LYS A 16 -0.29 -117.03 -8.05
C LYS A 16 0.68 -115.89 -7.68
N VAL A 17 1.76 -115.82 -8.45
CA VAL A 17 2.55 -114.59 -8.67
C VAL A 17 1.64 -113.53 -9.30
N ILE A 18 1.38 -112.45 -8.57
CA ILE A 18 0.67 -111.26 -9.08
C ILE A 18 1.70 -110.17 -9.36
N HIS A 19 1.71 -109.72 -10.61
CA HIS A 19 2.58 -108.69 -11.16
C HIS A 19 2.56 -107.36 -10.37
N LYS A 20 3.75 -106.78 -10.18
CA LYS A 20 3.97 -105.38 -9.78
C LYS A 20 3.31 -104.42 -10.77
N SER A 21 2.43 -103.54 -10.29
CA SER A 21 2.19 -102.22 -10.89
C SER A 21 2.76 -101.14 -9.98
N LYS A 22 3.63 -100.28 -10.52
CA LYS A 22 4.18 -99.08 -9.85
C LYS A 22 3.05 -98.13 -9.43
N GLY A 23 2.56 -98.27 -8.19
CA GLY A 23 1.69 -97.28 -7.56
C GLY A 23 2.53 -96.15 -6.97
N LYS A 24 2.26 -94.91 -7.37
CA LYS A 24 2.89 -93.71 -6.77
C LYS A 24 2.62 -93.72 -5.26
N SER A 25 3.68 -93.63 -4.45
CA SER A 25 3.60 -93.73 -3.00
C SER A 25 2.76 -92.58 -2.41
N CYS A 26 2.03 -92.88 -1.33
CA CYS A 26 1.22 -91.92 -0.56
C CYS A 26 1.99 -90.63 -0.21
N GLY A 27 3.33 -90.69 -0.09
CA GLY A 27 4.18 -89.53 0.16
C GLY A 27 4.23 -88.48 -0.96
N TYR A 28 3.92 -88.84 -2.21
CA TYR A 28 3.85 -87.88 -3.32
C TYR A 28 2.66 -86.91 -3.15
N TYR A 29 1.50 -87.44 -2.75
CA TYR A 29 0.30 -86.63 -2.51
C TYR A 29 0.45 -85.74 -1.26
N LEU A 30 1.12 -86.21 -0.20
CA LEU A 30 1.39 -85.38 0.98
C LEU A 30 2.32 -84.20 0.69
N ARG A 31 3.34 -84.37 -0.15
CA ARG A 31 4.21 -83.25 -0.59
C ARG A 31 3.45 -82.24 -1.43
N ILE A 32 2.54 -82.71 -2.29
CA ILE A 32 1.69 -81.85 -3.11
C ILE A 32 0.74 -81.01 -2.24
N VAL A 33 0.09 -81.61 -1.25
CA VAL A 33 -0.82 -80.89 -0.33
C VAL A 33 -0.06 -79.83 0.48
N PHE A 34 1.16 -80.14 0.94
CA PHE A 34 1.98 -79.16 1.67
C PHE A 34 2.42 -77.98 0.77
N PHE A 35 2.74 -78.26 -0.49
CA PHE A 35 3.10 -77.22 -1.46
C PHE A 35 1.91 -76.31 -1.78
N PHE A 36 0.72 -76.88 -2.00
CA PHE A 36 -0.49 -76.08 -2.22
C PHE A 36 -0.89 -75.28 -0.97
N SER A 37 -0.75 -75.83 0.24
CA SER A 37 -1.00 -75.09 1.48
C SER A 37 -0.05 -73.91 1.63
N SER A 38 1.26 -74.11 1.41
CA SER A 38 2.25 -73.03 1.47
C SER A 38 2.04 -71.98 0.38
N LEU A 39 1.59 -72.39 -0.81
CA LEU A 39 1.32 -71.50 -1.94
C LEU A 39 0.08 -70.64 -1.69
N ILE A 40 -1.00 -71.22 -1.17
CA ILE A 40 -2.21 -70.48 -0.76
C ILE A 40 -1.88 -69.49 0.35
N GLN A 41 -1.07 -69.90 1.34
CA GLN A 41 -0.61 -69.00 2.41
C GLN A 41 0.18 -67.81 1.87
N SER A 42 1.11 -68.04 0.93
CA SER A 42 1.88 -66.96 0.29
C SER A 42 0.98 -66.01 -0.50
N LEU A 43 0.01 -66.53 -1.27
CA LEU A 43 -0.97 -65.74 -2.01
C LEU A 43 -1.83 -64.87 -1.12
N ILE A 44 -2.23 -65.37 0.05
CA ILE A 44 -2.97 -64.60 1.05
C ILE A 44 -2.11 -63.46 1.59
N ILE A 45 -0.84 -63.72 1.94
CA ILE A 45 0.08 -62.68 2.44
C ILE A 45 0.30 -61.58 1.40
N VAL A 46 0.55 -61.95 0.13
CA VAL A 46 0.71 -60.98 -0.96
C VAL A 46 -0.58 -60.17 -1.17
N SER A 47 -1.75 -60.82 -1.11
CA SER A 47 -3.04 -60.13 -1.25
C SER A 47 -3.28 -59.13 -0.11
N LEU A 48 -2.95 -59.49 1.13
CA LEU A 48 -3.07 -58.59 2.29
C LEU A 48 -2.08 -57.43 2.22
N VAL A 49 -0.85 -57.67 1.76
CA VAL A 49 0.14 -56.60 1.56
C VAL A 49 -0.30 -55.67 0.43
N LEU A 50 -0.82 -56.18 -0.68
CA LEU A 50 -1.40 -55.35 -1.74
C LEU A 50 -2.61 -54.55 -1.24
N PHE A 51 -3.45 -55.14 -0.39
CA PHE A 51 -4.55 -54.42 0.25
C PHE A 51 -4.06 -53.37 1.25
N LEU A 52 -2.90 -53.54 1.88
CA LEU A 52 -2.34 -52.57 2.82
C LEU A 52 -1.60 -51.43 2.10
N VAL A 53 -0.93 -51.73 0.98
CA VAL A 53 -0.18 -50.76 0.16
C VAL A 53 -1.12 -49.98 -0.78
N TYR A 54 -2.17 -50.62 -1.31
CA TYR A 54 -3.08 -50.02 -2.29
C TYR A 54 -4.54 -49.90 -1.83
N GLY A 55 -4.91 -50.45 -0.68
CA GLY A 55 -6.30 -50.41 -0.17
C GLY A 55 -6.62 -49.21 0.71
N GLN A 56 -5.87 -48.10 0.62
CA GLN A 56 -6.43 -46.83 1.08
C GLN A 56 -7.57 -46.44 0.13
N PRO A 57 -8.80 -46.20 0.64
CA PRO A 57 -9.92 -45.88 -0.22
C PRO A 57 -9.68 -44.52 -0.88
N GLU A 58 -9.49 -44.51 -2.20
CA GLU A 58 -9.40 -43.29 -3.05
C GLU A 58 -10.55 -42.29 -2.78
N LYS A 59 -11.66 -42.77 -2.21
CA LYS A 59 -12.81 -41.95 -1.78
C LYS A 59 -12.41 -40.78 -0.87
N SER A 60 -11.45 -40.92 0.05
CA SER A 60 -11.12 -39.81 0.97
C SER A 60 -10.40 -38.65 0.29
N ALA A 61 -9.57 -38.91 -0.73
CA ALA A 61 -8.82 -37.86 -1.41
C ALA A 61 -9.69 -37.15 -2.46
N GLU A 62 -10.54 -37.88 -3.18
CA GLU A 62 -11.47 -37.30 -4.14
C GLU A 62 -12.62 -36.52 -3.47
N GLU A 63 -13.17 -37.03 -2.36
CA GLU A 63 -14.22 -36.34 -1.60
C GLU A 63 -13.70 -35.04 -0.98
N LYS A 64 -12.48 -35.06 -0.43
CA LYS A 64 -11.82 -33.84 0.08
C LYS A 64 -11.55 -32.83 -1.03
N ARG A 65 -11.14 -33.29 -2.22
CA ARG A 65 -10.93 -32.42 -3.38
C ARG A 65 -12.25 -31.83 -3.89
N ALA A 66 -13.34 -32.58 -3.85
CA ALA A 66 -14.67 -32.11 -4.21
C ALA A 66 -15.20 -31.08 -3.20
N GLU A 67 -14.95 -31.28 -1.90
CA GLU A 67 -15.30 -30.34 -0.84
C GLU A 67 -14.51 -29.03 -0.95
N GLU A 68 -13.19 -29.10 -1.16
CA GLU A 68 -12.33 -27.93 -1.42
C GLU A 68 -12.78 -27.16 -2.68
N LEU A 69 -13.19 -27.88 -3.73
CA LEU A 69 -13.70 -27.26 -4.96
C LEU A 69 -15.06 -26.58 -4.73
N GLN A 70 -15.94 -27.19 -3.93
CA GLN A 70 -17.25 -26.64 -3.58
C GLN A 70 -17.11 -25.40 -2.68
N GLU A 71 -16.20 -25.42 -1.70
CA GLU A 71 -15.87 -24.24 -0.90
C GLU A 71 -15.28 -23.12 -1.76
N GLY A 72 -14.35 -23.46 -2.67
CA GLY A 72 -13.76 -22.51 -3.62
C GLY A 72 -14.82 -21.87 -4.52
N TYR A 73 -15.75 -22.67 -5.05
CA TYR A 73 -16.86 -22.17 -5.86
C TYR A 73 -17.79 -21.26 -5.07
N ASN A 74 -18.16 -21.64 -3.84
CA ASN A 74 -19.02 -20.83 -2.98
C ASN A 74 -18.38 -19.49 -2.62
N ARG A 75 -17.08 -19.49 -2.31
CA ARG A 75 -16.31 -18.26 -2.05
C ARG A 75 -16.27 -17.38 -3.30
N LEU A 76 -15.93 -17.94 -4.45
CA LEU A 76 -15.83 -17.20 -5.71
C LEU A 76 -17.19 -16.62 -6.14
N SER A 77 -18.27 -17.38 -5.93
CA SER A 77 -19.64 -16.93 -6.18
C SER A 77 -20.02 -15.73 -5.30
N LYS A 78 -19.68 -15.79 -4.00
CA LYS A 78 -19.91 -14.68 -3.05
C LYS A 78 -19.10 -13.44 -3.43
N ASP A 79 -17.82 -13.62 -3.76
CA ASP A 79 -16.95 -12.52 -4.18
C ASP A 79 -17.44 -11.88 -5.47
N ASN A 80 -17.90 -12.68 -6.44
CA ASN A 80 -18.48 -12.18 -7.69
C ASN A 80 -19.81 -11.41 -7.47
N ALA A 81 -20.65 -11.88 -6.55
CA ALA A 81 -21.86 -11.16 -6.16
C ALA A 81 -21.55 -9.81 -5.50
N ASN A 82 -20.53 -9.75 -4.63
CA ASN A 82 -20.07 -8.52 -4.01
C ASN A 82 -19.48 -7.55 -5.05
N LEU A 83 -18.60 -8.03 -5.94
CA LEU A 83 -18.04 -7.22 -7.02
C LEU A 83 -19.12 -6.65 -7.95
N ARG A 84 -20.20 -7.40 -8.20
CA ARG A 84 -21.35 -6.88 -8.96
C ARG A 84 -22.07 -5.76 -8.21
N LYS A 85 -22.27 -5.87 -6.89
CA LYS A 85 -22.84 -4.80 -6.07
C LYS A 85 -21.95 -3.57 -6.06
N ASP A 86 -20.64 -3.75 -5.87
CA ASP A 86 -19.67 -2.66 -5.86
C ASP A 86 -19.61 -1.96 -7.22
N LYS A 87 -19.64 -2.71 -8.31
CA LYS A 87 -19.73 -2.15 -9.66
C LYS A 87 -20.97 -1.27 -9.83
N VAL A 88 -22.14 -1.71 -9.36
CA VAL A 88 -23.38 -0.93 -9.44
C VAL A 88 -23.28 0.33 -8.57
N ASN A 89 -22.78 0.20 -7.34
CA ASN A 89 -22.60 1.32 -6.41
C ASN A 89 -21.62 2.37 -6.96
N LEU A 90 -20.46 1.93 -7.45
CA LEU A 90 -19.45 2.80 -8.07
C LEU A 90 -19.98 3.46 -9.35
N THR A 91 -20.73 2.73 -10.17
CA THR A 91 -21.36 3.30 -11.37
C THR A 91 -22.38 4.37 -11.01
N SER A 92 -23.18 4.14 -9.96
CA SER A 92 -24.14 5.11 -9.45
C SER A 92 -23.43 6.36 -8.91
N LEU A 93 -22.40 6.17 -8.08
CA LEU A 93 -21.61 7.27 -7.52
C LEU A 93 -20.92 8.09 -8.61
N LEU A 94 -20.40 7.44 -9.64
CA LEU A 94 -19.77 8.09 -10.78
C LEU A 94 -20.78 8.94 -11.55
N LYS A 95 -21.99 8.43 -11.81
CA LYS A 95 -23.06 9.21 -12.44
C LYS A 95 -23.42 10.46 -11.63
N THR A 96 -23.56 10.33 -10.31
CA THR A 96 -23.83 11.46 -9.42
C THR A 96 -22.70 12.48 -9.46
N LYS A 97 -21.44 12.03 -9.34
CA LYS A 97 -20.27 12.93 -9.37
C LYS A 97 -20.09 13.62 -10.72
N THR A 98 -20.40 12.94 -11.83
CA THR A 98 -20.41 13.56 -13.17
C THR A 98 -21.51 14.63 -13.29
N ALA A 99 -22.69 14.39 -12.71
CA ALA A 99 -23.77 15.39 -12.66
C ALA A 99 -23.39 16.60 -11.80
N GLU A 100 -22.81 16.39 -10.62
CA GLU A 100 -22.30 17.46 -9.77
C GLU A 100 -21.22 18.29 -10.48
N LYS A 101 -20.25 17.63 -11.13
CA LYS A 101 -19.21 18.30 -11.91
C LYS A 101 -19.80 19.17 -13.03
N THR A 102 -20.74 18.64 -13.80
CA THR A 102 -21.37 19.40 -14.88
C THR A 102 -22.21 20.58 -14.38
N MET A 103 -22.81 20.49 -13.19
CA MET A 103 -23.46 21.64 -12.55
C MET A 103 -22.44 22.68 -12.08
N ALA A 104 -21.33 22.26 -11.47
CA ALA A 104 -20.26 23.16 -11.05
C ALA A 104 -19.61 23.88 -12.25
N ASP A 105 -19.36 23.17 -13.35
CA ASP A 105 -18.81 23.74 -14.59
C ASP A 105 -19.77 24.81 -15.18
N LYS A 106 -21.09 24.58 -15.12
CA LYS A 106 -22.09 25.58 -15.52
C LYS A 106 -22.08 26.81 -14.61
N GLN A 107 -21.94 26.63 -13.31
CA GLN A 107 -21.85 27.75 -12.35
C GLN A 107 -20.57 28.56 -12.57
N LEU A 108 -19.43 27.90 -12.80
CA LEU A 108 -18.18 28.56 -13.13
C LEU A 108 -18.28 29.36 -14.44
N ALA A 109 -18.90 28.80 -15.48
CA ALA A 109 -19.12 29.53 -16.72
C ALA A 109 -19.97 30.79 -16.50
N LYS A 110 -21.04 30.68 -15.69
CA LYS A 110 -21.90 31.82 -15.34
C LYS A 110 -21.14 32.89 -14.56
N LEU A 111 -20.39 32.52 -13.52
CA LEU A 111 -19.58 33.46 -12.73
C LEU A 111 -18.52 34.15 -13.59
N THR A 112 -17.89 33.43 -14.52
CA THR A 112 -16.93 34.03 -15.47
C THR A 112 -17.62 35.07 -16.35
N THR A 113 -18.83 34.81 -16.86
CA THR A 113 -19.57 35.80 -17.66
C THR A 113 -19.99 37.03 -16.84
N GLU A 114 -20.41 36.84 -15.59
CA GLU A 114 -20.74 37.94 -14.69
C GLU A 114 -19.52 38.79 -14.33
N LEU A 115 -18.36 38.14 -14.12
CA LEU A 115 -17.10 38.82 -13.85
C LEU A 115 -16.64 39.69 -15.04
N GLU A 116 -16.71 39.18 -16.26
CA GLU A 116 -16.37 39.95 -17.46
C GLU A 116 -17.33 41.13 -17.67
N ALA A 117 -18.63 40.95 -17.39
CA ALA A 117 -19.61 42.04 -17.43
C ALA A 117 -19.31 43.11 -16.35
N ALA A 118 -18.98 42.69 -15.13
CA ALA A 118 -18.61 43.60 -14.04
C ALA A 118 -17.32 44.38 -14.36
N LYS A 119 -16.32 43.72 -14.96
CA LYS A 119 -15.08 44.34 -15.42
C LYS A 119 -15.36 45.40 -16.48
N SER A 120 -16.21 45.12 -17.46
CA SER A 120 -16.65 46.11 -18.47
C SER A 120 -17.31 47.34 -17.83
N ASN A 121 -18.21 47.12 -16.88
CA ASN A 121 -18.89 48.21 -16.17
C ASN A 121 -17.92 49.04 -15.31
N ASN A 122 -16.95 48.40 -14.66
CA ASN A 122 -15.92 49.09 -13.89
C ASN A 122 -15.06 49.98 -14.79
N THR A 123 -14.62 49.47 -15.95
CA THR A 123 -13.88 50.28 -16.93
C THR A 123 -14.68 51.49 -17.41
N LYS A 124 -15.99 51.35 -17.64
CA LYS A 124 -16.87 52.47 -18.00
C LYS A 124 -16.96 53.51 -16.89
N LEU A 125 -17.09 53.08 -15.64
CA LEU A 125 -17.10 53.96 -14.47
C LEU A 125 -15.79 54.72 -14.29
N VAL A 126 -14.65 54.03 -14.42
CA VAL A 126 -13.31 54.64 -14.37
C VAL A 126 -13.15 55.69 -15.47
N ASN A 127 -13.58 55.39 -16.69
CA ASN A 127 -13.54 56.35 -17.80
C ASN A 127 -14.45 57.57 -17.55
N ALA A 128 -15.68 57.36 -17.07
CA ALA A 128 -16.59 58.45 -16.72
C ALA A 128 -16.01 59.34 -15.59
N LEU A 129 -15.36 58.75 -14.60
CA LEU A 129 -14.71 59.45 -13.50
C LEU A 129 -13.48 60.24 -13.97
N SER A 130 -12.72 59.71 -14.92
CA SER A 130 -11.62 60.42 -15.58
C SER A 130 -12.11 61.66 -16.34
N ILE A 131 -13.21 61.54 -17.11
CA ILE A 131 -13.83 62.66 -17.82
C ILE A 131 -14.37 63.71 -16.84
N CYS A 132 -15.01 63.30 -15.75
CA CYS A 132 -15.51 64.21 -14.71
C CYS A 132 -14.38 65.00 -14.03
N ASN A 133 -13.26 64.34 -13.72
CA ASN A 133 -12.08 65.00 -13.16
C ASN A 133 -11.39 65.95 -14.16
N ALA A 134 -11.40 65.62 -15.45
CA ALA A 134 -10.88 66.50 -16.51
C ALA A 134 -11.75 67.74 -16.74
N ASN A 135 -13.06 67.64 -16.51
CA ASN A 135 -14.03 68.72 -16.66
C ASN A 135 -14.28 69.53 -15.37
N LYS A 136 -13.42 69.40 -14.35
CA LYS A 136 -13.55 70.16 -13.10
C LYS A 136 -13.42 71.67 -13.40
N PRO A 137 -14.49 72.48 -13.30
CA PRO A 137 -14.35 73.91 -13.48
C PRO A 137 -13.51 74.46 -12.33
N MET A 138 -12.47 75.21 -12.68
CA MET A 138 -11.75 76.08 -11.76
C MET A 138 -12.79 76.98 -11.07
N ILE A 139 -12.96 76.83 -9.76
CA ILE A 139 -13.90 77.61 -8.97
C ILE A 139 -13.46 79.07 -9.06
N SER A 140 -14.09 79.81 -9.97
CA SER A 140 -14.04 81.26 -10.01
C SER A 140 -14.97 81.77 -8.94
N ARG A 141 -14.48 82.74 -8.16
CA ARG A 141 -15.15 83.36 -7.02
C ARG A 141 -16.50 83.93 -7.47
N LEU A 142 -17.61 83.29 -7.08
CA LEU A 142 -18.93 83.89 -7.19
C LEU A 142 -19.28 84.58 -5.87
N ALA A 143 -19.73 85.83 -6.02
CA ALA A 143 -20.22 86.70 -4.97
C ALA A 143 -21.41 86.08 -4.21
N PRO A 144 -21.66 86.48 -2.94
CA PRO A 144 -22.72 85.89 -2.13
C PRO A 144 -24.09 86.40 -2.60
N ALA A 145 -24.98 85.47 -2.94
CA ALA A 145 -26.41 85.76 -3.09
C ALA A 145 -27.06 85.91 -1.70
N PRO A 146 -28.05 86.80 -1.51
CA PRO A 146 -28.69 86.99 -0.22
C PRO A 146 -29.63 85.82 0.10
N CYS A 147 -29.44 85.21 1.27
CA CYS A 147 -30.35 84.21 1.83
C CYS A 147 -31.68 84.87 2.24
N PRO A 148 -32.84 84.20 2.05
CA PRO A 148 -34.08 84.62 2.66
C PRO A 148 -34.02 84.36 4.16
N ALA A 149 -34.50 85.32 4.94
CA ALA A 149 -34.53 85.27 6.40
C ALA A 149 -35.31 84.04 6.89
N VAL A 150 -34.62 83.16 7.61
CA VAL A 150 -35.23 82.03 8.31
C VAL A 150 -35.73 82.55 9.66
N THR A 151 -37.05 82.69 9.77
CA THR A 151 -37.77 82.78 11.03
C THR A 151 -37.51 81.54 11.89
N THR A 152 -36.84 81.77 13.01
CA THR A 152 -36.96 81.07 14.30
C THR A 152 -37.72 79.73 14.32
N SER A 153 -37.00 78.64 14.04
CA SER A 153 -37.20 77.34 14.70
C SER A 153 -35.87 76.56 14.76
N SER A 154 -34.91 77.15 15.47
CA SER A 154 -33.54 76.63 15.61
C SER A 154 -33.48 75.22 16.22
N ASN A 155 -34.44 74.86 17.07
CA ASN A 155 -34.44 73.57 17.77
C ASN A 155 -34.95 72.39 16.92
N ALA A 156 -35.88 72.61 15.99
CA ALA A 156 -36.40 71.52 15.15
C ALA A 156 -35.41 71.14 14.03
N HIS A 157 -34.76 72.15 13.44
CA HIS A 157 -33.79 71.94 12.36
C HIS A 157 -32.45 71.38 12.87
N LEU A 158 -32.02 71.75 14.09
CA LEU A 158 -30.86 71.11 14.74
C LEU A 158 -31.15 69.65 15.09
N LYS A 159 -32.37 69.34 15.58
CA LYS A 159 -32.78 67.95 15.85
C LYS A 159 -32.82 67.09 14.58
N SER A 160 -33.29 67.63 13.45
CA SER A 160 -33.31 66.88 12.18
C SER A 160 -31.89 66.60 11.66
N LEU A 161 -30.99 67.58 11.73
CA LEU A 161 -29.58 67.41 11.39
C LEU A 161 -28.89 66.38 12.30
N GLN A 162 -29.18 66.39 13.60
CA GLN A 162 -28.68 65.42 14.56
C GLN A 162 -29.16 64.00 14.22
N THR A 163 -30.44 63.81 13.90
CA THR A 163 -30.97 62.50 13.49
C THR A 163 -30.35 62.00 12.19
N VAL A 164 -30.07 62.88 11.22
CA VAL A 164 -29.39 62.50 9.98
C VAL A 164 -27.94 62.07 10.25
N LEU A 165 -27.24 62.79 11.13
CA LEU A 165 -25.86 62.47 11.50
C LEU A 165 -25.78 61.14 12.27
N ASP A 166 -26.72 60.89 13.18
CA ASP A 166 -26.81 59.63 13.92
C ASP A 166 -27.19 58.46 12.98
N HIS A 167 -28.10 58.69 12.02
CA HIS A 167 -28.42 57.70 10.98
C HIS A 167 -27.21 57.37 10.10
N GLN A 168 -26.44 58.38 9.70
CA GLN A 168 -25.24 58.21 8.90
C GLN A 168 -24.14 57.43 9.66
N ARG A 169 -24.00 57.65 10.97
CA ARG A 169 -23.10 56.84 11.83
C ARG A 169 -23.51 55.38 11.87
N VAL A 170 -24.80 55.08 12.01
CA VAL A 170 -25.30 53.69 12.01
C VAL A 170 -25.04 53.00 10.67
N LEU A 171 -25.29 53.68 9.55
CA LEU A 171 -24.99 53.17 8.22
C LEU A 171 -23.49 52.90 8.02
N TYR A 172 -22.63 53.80 8.49
CA TYR A 172 -21.19 53.62 8.42
C TYR A 172 -20.73 52.40 9.25
N MET A 173 -21.25 52.25 10.48
CA MET A 173 -20.98 51.08 11.33
C MET A 173 -21.45 49.78 10.68
N LEU A 174 -22.62 49.77 10.06
CA LEU A 174 -23.14 48.61 9.35
C LEU A 174 -22.27 48.24 8.15
N LEU A 175 -21.87 49.25 7.35
CA LEU A 175 -21.00 49.06 6.20
C LEU A 175 -19.61 48.54 6.63
N GLN A 176 -19.04 49.12 7.67
CA GLN A 176 -17.75 48.70 8.23
C GLN A 176 -17.81 47.25 8.72
N ASN A 177 -18.84 46.89 9.51
CA ASN A 177 -19.01 45.53 10.00
C ASN A 177 -19.20 44.53 8.86
N ASN A 178 -20.01 44.87 7.85
CA ASN A 178 -20.24 44.02 6.69
C ASN A 178 -18.96 43.82 5.87
N PHE A 179 -18.18 44.88 5.68
CA PHE A 179 -16.88 44.80 5.00
C PHE A 179 -15.88 43.95 5.80
N THR A 180 -15.75 44.20 7.10
CA THR A 180 -14.86 43.41 7.97
C THR A 180 -15.25 41.93 7.97
N GLN A 181 -16.54 41.62 8.08
CA GLN A 181 -17.03 40.25 8.02
C GLN A 181 -16.71 39.59 6.67
N THR A 182 -16.95 40.30 5.56
CA THR A 182 -16.68 39.78 4.20
C THR A 182 -15.19 39.52 3.99
N VAL A 183 -14.33 40.45 4.42
CA VAL A 183 -12.87 40.28 4.33
C VAL A 183 -12.40 39.11 5.19
N GLN A 184 -12.95 38.95 6.40
CA GLN A 184 -12.64 37.80 7.25
C GLN A 184 -13.07 36.49 6.59
N THR A 185 -14.28 36.41 6.03
CA THR A 185 -14.75 35.22 5.30
C THR A 185 -13.84 34.89 4.12
N LEU A 186 -13.52 35.89 3.28
CA LEU A 186 -12.63 35.70 2.14
C LEU A 186 -11.23 35.23 2.55
N LYS A 187 -10.71 35.75 3.66
CA LYS A 187 -9.42 35.32 4.21
C LYS A 187 -9.45 33.85 4.63
N HIS A 188 -10.50 33.42 5.34
CA HIS A 188 -10.66 32.01 5.75
C HIS A 188 -10.81 31.10 4.53
N ASP A 189 -11.57 31.53 3.50
CA ASP A 189 -11.70 30.77 2.27
C ASP A 189 -10.37 30.65 1.51
N LEU A 190 -9.57 31.72 1.46
CA LEU A 190 -8.25 31.68 0.85
C LEU A 190 -7.32 30.72 1.59
N GLU A 191 -7.29 30.77 2.93
CA GLU A 191 -6.50 29.85 3.75
C GLU A 191 -6.93 28.39 3.55
N ARG A 192 -8.24 28.15 3.47
CA ARG A 192 -8.81 26.83 3.18
C ARG A 192 -8.39 26.32 1.80
N VAL A 193 -8.52 27.14 0.75
CA VAL A 193 -8.12 26.78 -0.61
C VAL A 193 -6.61 26.54 -0.70
N ALA A 194 -5.79 27.36 -0.03
CA ALA A 194 -4.35 27.16 0.02
C ALA A 194 -3.98 25.83 0.69
N SER A 195 -4.64 25.48 1.80
CA SER A 195 -4.47 24.21 2.49
C SER A 195 -4.89 23.01 1.62
N GLU A 196 -6.06 23.10 0.97
CA GLU A 196 -6.55 22.06 0.05
C GLU A 196 -5.61 21.85 -1.14
N LYS A 197 -5.12 22.94 -1.73
CA LYS A 197 -4.13 22.88 -2.81
C LYS A 197 -2.86 22.14 -2.36
N SER A 198 -2.32 22.49 -1.20
CA SER A 198 -1.14 21.81 -0.65
C SER A 198 -1.38 20.32 -0.44
N ARG A 199 -2.57 19.93 0.06
CA ARG A 199 -2.97 18.53 0.19
C ARG A 199 -2.99 17.82 -1.16
N TYR A 200 -3.58 18.43 -2.19
CA TYR A 200 -3.63 17.83 -3.53
C TYR A 200 -2.25 17.69 -4.17
N GLU A 201 -1.36 18.66 -3.97
CA GLU A 201 0.02 18.58 -4.45
C GLU A 201 0.79 17.44 -3.77
N MET A 202 0.58 17.24 -2.46
CA MET A 202 1.14 16.12 -1.71
C MET A 202 0.61 14.77 -2.23
N GLU A 203 -0.70 14.64 -2.39
CA GLU A 203 -1.33 13.42 -2.92
C GLU A 203 -0.86 13.11 -4.35
N ALA A 204 -0.78 14.12 -5.22
CA ALA A 204 -0.28 13.96 -6.58
C ALA A 204 1.18 13.49 -6.61
N THR A 205 2.01 13.96 -5.67
CA THR A 205 3.40 13.52 -5.53
C THR A 205 3.47 12.07 -5.05
N GLN A 206 2.67 11.71 -4.05
CA GLN A 206 2.57 10.35 -3.54
C GLN A 206 2.12 9.37 -4.63
N LEU A 207 1.06 9.70 -5.37
CA LEU A 207 0.55 8.84 -6.45
C LEU A 207 1.56 8.65 -7.57
N LYS A 208 2.34 9.69 -7.92
CA LYS A 208 3.43 9.56 -8.90
C LYS A 208 4.51 8.60 -8.41
N GLN A 209 4.86 8.67 -7.12
CA GLN A 209 5.84 7.78 -6.51
C GLN A 209 5.34 6.34 -6.47
N GLU A 210 4.11 6.11 -6.00
CA GLU A 210 3.47 4.78 -5.98
C GLU A 210 3.37 4.16 -7.37
N LYS A 211 3.02 4.95 -8.39
CA LYS A 211 3.03 4.51 -9.78
C LYS A 211 4.44 4.07 -10.23
N GLY A 212 5.46 4.83 -9.86
CA GLY A 212 6.85 4.50 -10.16
C GLY A 212 7.30 3.19 -9.51
N ASP A 213 6.95 3.01 -8.24
CA ASP A 213 7.23 1.79 -7.47
C ASP A 213 6.55 0.59 -8.11
N LEU A 214 5.25 0.67 -8.41
CA LEU A 214 4.50 -0.43 -9.01
C LEU A 214 5.03 -0.78 -10.41
N THR A 215 5.43 0.22 -11.20
CA THR A 215 6.04 -0.01 -12.51
C THR A 215 7.38 -0.75 -12.38
N SER A 216 8.20 -0.36 -11.40
CA SER A 216 9.49 -0.99 -11.12
C SER A 216 9.34 -2.41 -10.60
N GLU A 217 8.35 -2.65 -9.72
CA GLU A 217 8.00 -3.97 -9.20
C GLU A 217 7.59 -4.91 -10.34
N LEU A 218 6.72 -4.45 -11.23
CA LEU A 218 6.28 -5.23 -12.39
C LEU A 218 7.42 -5.54 -13.36
N GLN A 219 8.32 -4.59 -13.62
CA GLN A 219 9.50 -4.82 -14.46
C GLN A 219 10.44 -5.85 -13.84
N LEU A 220 10.73 -5.72 -12.55
CA LEU A 220 11.60 -6.63 -11.82
C LEU A 220 11.00 -8.04 -11.75
N PHE A 221 9.71 -8.13 -11.44
CA PHE A 221 8.96 -9.39 -11.46
C PHE A 221 9.02 -10.05 -12.84
N ARG A 222 8.74 -9.28 -13.90
CA ARG A 222 8.80 -9.77 -15.28
C ARG A 222 10.20 -10.29 -15.63
N LYS A 223 11.24 -9.56 -15.26
CA LYS A 223 12.63 -9.97 -15.48
C LYS A 223 12.93 -11.30 -14.79
N LYS A 224 12.70 -11.37 -13.47
CA LYS A 224 13.05 -12.58 -12.71
C LYS A 224 12.20 -13.80 -13.12
N CYS A 225 10.92 -13.63 -13.46
CA CYS A 225 10.07 -14.74 -13.89
C CYS A 225 10.26 -15.16 -15.36
N LYS A 226 10.41 -14.22 -16.30
CA LYS A 226 10.49 -14.56 -17.74
C LYS A 226 11.89 -14.78 -18.25
N GLU A 227 12.89 -14.16 -17.64
CA GLU A 227 14.28 -14.27 -18.09
C GLU A 227 15.04 -15.22 -17.16
N ASP A 228 15.16 -14.90 -15.88
CA ASP A 228 16.05 -15.63 -14.96
C ASP A 228 15.51 -17.03 -14.61
N PHE A 229 14.21 -17.16 -14.36
CA PHE A 229 13.60 -18.46 -14.05
C PHE A 229 13.51 -19.38 -15.27
N VAL A 230 13.10 -18.86 -16.43
CA VAL A 230 13.05 -19.66 -17.67
C VAL A 230 14.44 -20.11 -18.10
N SER A 231 15.44 -19.24 -17.99
CA SER A 231 16.87 -19.58 -18.16
C SER A 231 17.28 -20.74 -17.26
N SER A 232 16.90 -20.69 -15.99
CA SER A 232 17.21 -21.74 -15.01
C SER A 232 16.54 -23.08 -15.34
N LEU A 233 15.42 -23.08 -16.07
CA LEU A 233 14.71 -24.27 -16.53
C LEU A 233 15.23 -24.83 -17.85
N GLN A 234 16.11 -24.11 -18.57
CA GLN A 234 16.62 -24.52 -19.87
C GLN A 234 17.34 -25.88 -19.83
N GLY A 235 17.97 -26.22 -18.69
CA GLY A 235 18.57 -27.53 -18.47
C GLY A 235 17.59 -28.70 -18.55
N ILE A 236 16.34 -28.52 -18.10
CA ILE A 236 15.29 -29.56 -18.17
C ILE A 236 14.92 -29.83 -19.62
N GLN A 237 14.78 -28.76 -20.42
CA GLN A 237 14.50 -28.88 -21.85
C GLN A 237 15.62 -29.64 -22.57
N THR A 238 16.88 -29.33 -22.27
CA THR A 238 18.04 -30.03 -22.83
C THR A 238 18.01 -31.53 -22.51
N VAL A 239 17.78 -31.89 -21.25
CA VAL A 239 17.72 -33.31 -20.82
C VAL A 239 16.54 -34.04 -21.47
N SER A 240 15.37 -33.42 -21.51
CA SER A 240 14.17 -34.01 -22.12
C SER A 240 14.35 -34.24 -23.62
N THR A 241 14.95 -33.27 -24.33
CA THR A 241 15.24 -33.38 -25.77
C THR A 241 16.25 -34.49 -26.05
N ALA A 242 17.31 -34.59 -25.25
CA ALA A 242 18.32 -35.64 -25.38
C ALA A 242 17.75 -37.04 -25.08
N PHE A 243 16.82 -37.14 -24.12
CA PHE A 243 16.15 -38.39 -23.77
C PHE A 243 15.20 -38.85 -24.88
N LEU A 244 14.37 -37.94 -25.43
CA LEU A 244 13.49 -38.24 -26.57
C LEU A 244 14.30 -38.68 -27.79
N ALA A 245 15.38 -37.98 -28.12
CA ALA A 245 16.28 -38.40 -29.19
C ALA A 245 16.86 -39.81 -28.95
N LYS A 246 17.11 -40.20 -27.69
CA LYS A 246 17.57 -41.56 -27.36
C LYS A 246 16.47 -42.61 -27.58
N ILE A 247 15.21 -42.27 -27.27
CA ILE A 247 14.05 -43.13 -27.50
C ILE A 247 13.80 -43.33 -28.99
N ASP A 248 13.83 -42.27 -29.78
CA ASP A 248 13.63 -42.35 -31.23
C ASP A 248 14.71 -43.23 -31.88
N ASN A 249 15.95 -43.18 -31.37
CA ASN A 249 17.03 -44.04 -31.83
C ASN A 249 17.01 -45.48 -31.27
N LEU A 250 16.16 -45.80 -30.29
CA LEU A 250 16.02 -47.15 -29.74
C LEU A 250 15.19 -48.07 -30.65
N PHE A 251 14.35 -47.50 -31.53
CA PHE A 251 13.54 -48.26 -32.49
C PHE A 251 13.83 -47.79 -33.92
N PRO A 252 14.87 -48.32 -34.59
CA PRO A 252 15.11 -48.00 -35.98
C PRO A 252 13.94 -48.49 -36.85
N ASP A 253 13.50 -47.64 -37.79
CA ASP A 253 12.39 -47.87 -38.75
C ASP A 253 12.52 -49.18 -39.57
N SER A 254 13.66 -49.85 -39.48
CA SER A 254 13.97 -51.12 -40.15
C SER A 254 13.26 -52.35 -39.56
N TYR A 255 12.66 -52.25 -38.36
CA TYR A 255 11.94 -53.36 -37.73
C TYR A 255 10.43 -53.13 -37.70
N THR A 256 9.79 -53.17 -38.87
CA THR A 256 8.34 -53.44 -38.94
C THR A 256 8.08 -54.84 -38.40
N PHE A 257 7.69 -54.94 -37.14
CA PHE A 257 7.17 -56.16 -36.54
C PHE A 257 5.95 -56.61 -37.36
N LEU A 258 6.11 -57.66 -38.19
CA LEU A 258 4.98 -58.34 -38.79
C LEU A 258 4.27 -59.13 -37.68
N LEU A 259 3.30 -58.49 -37.03
CA LEU A 259 2.41 -59.11 -36.05
C LEU A 259 1.48 -60.08 -36.78
N THR A 260 1.91 -61.33 -36.93
CA THR A 260 1.16 -62.37 -37.66
C THR A 260 0.27 -63.23 -36.77
N CYS A 261 0.31 -63.04 -35.44
CA CYS A 261 -0.45 -63.83 -34.48
C CYS A 261 -1.39 -62.96 -33.63
N ASP A 262 -2.68 -63.28 -33.61
CA ASP A 262 -3.72 -62.54 -32.87
C ASP A 262 -3.38 -62.32 -31.40
N LYS A 263 -2.75 -63.32 -30.75
CA LYS A 263 -2.29 -63.20 -29.35
C LYS A 263 -1.15 -62.20 -29.17
N GLN A 264 -0.27 -62.06 -30.16
CA GLN A 264 0.80 -61.05 -30.11
C GLN A 264 0.23 -59.65 -30.35
N GLN A 265 -0.78 -59.51 -31.20
CA GLN A 265 -1.49 -58.24 -31.41
C GLN A 265 -2.23 -57.79 -30.15
N GLU A 266 -2.90 -58.69 -29.44
CA GLU A 266 -3.56 -58.39 -28.16
C GLU A 266 -2.54 -57.98 -27.06
N GLN A 267 -1.39 -58.67 -26.99
CA GLN A 267 -0.32 -58.31 -26.05
C GLN A 267 0.30 -56.95 -26.39
N MET A 268 0.50 -56.65 -27.68
CA MET A 268 1.00 -55.36 -28.13
C MET A 268 0.02 -54.24 -27.79
N GLN A 269 -1.28 -54.44 -28.01
CA GLN A 269 -2.33 -53.48 -27.60
C GLN A 269 -2.33 -53.25 -26.09
N LYS A 270 -2.24 -54.31 -25.27
CA LYS A 270 -2.13 -54.17 -23.81
C LYS A 270 -0.90 -53.37 -23.39
N ILE A 271 0.25 -53.61 -24.02
CA ILE A 271 1.47 -52.85 -23.75
C ILE A 271 1.25 -51.38 -24.15
N GLN A 272 0.68 -51.14 -25.33
CA GLN A 272 0.41 -49.80 -25.84
C GLN A 272 -0.55 -49.03 -24.93
N ASP A 273 -1.64 -49.65 -24.48
CA ASP A 273 -2.61 -49.07 -23.55
C ASP A 273 -1.98 -48.79 -22.17
N ASN A 274 -1.18 -49.73 -21.64
CA ASN A 274 -0.49 -49.55 -20.37
C ASN A 274 0.55 -48.43 -20.44
N CYS A 275 1.36 -48.38 -21.51
CA CYS A 275 2.33 -47.30 -21.73
C CYS A 275 1.63 -45.96 -21.92
N THR A 276 0.50 -45.91 -22.63
CA THR A 276 -0.28 -44.68 -22.84
C THR A 276 -0.90 -44.18 -21.53
N ASN A 277 -1.48 -45.08 -20.72
CA ASN A 277 -2.05 -44.75 -19.42
C ASN A 277 -0.97 -44.30 -18.42
N LEU A 278 0.17 -44.98 -18.40
CA LEU A 278 1.32 -44.59 -17.58
C LEU A 278 1.85 -43.22 -18.01
N SER A 279 2.01 -42.99 -19.32
CA SER A 279 2.43 -41.70 -19.86
C SER A 279 1.49 -40.57 -19.43
N ARG A 280 0.18 -40.76 -19.56
CA ARG A 280 -0.83 -39.80 -19.08
C ARG A 280 -0.77 -39.56 -17.56
N GLN A 281 -0.58 -40.60 -16.75
CA GLN A 281 -0.44 -40.44 -15.30
C GLN A 281 0.82 -39.63 -14.95
N VAL A 282 1.94 -39.95 -15.60
CA VAL A 282 3.20 -39.23 -15.42
C VAL A 282 3.02 -37.76 -15.81
N GLU A 283 2.45 -37.48 -16.99
CA GLU A 283 2.16 -36.14 -17.47
C GLU A 283 1.26 -35.37 -16.49
N SER A 284 0.17 -35.99 -16.01
CA SER A 284 -0.74 -35.36 -15.04
C SER A 284 -0.05 -35.03 -13.71
N LYS A 285 0.77 -35.94 -13.17
CA LYS A 285 1.52 -35.71 -11.93
C LYS A 285 2.59 -34.62 -12.11
N PHE A 286 3.32 -34.65 -13.23
CA PHE A 286 4.30 -33.61 -13.56
C PHE A 286 3.64 -32.24 -13.73
N GLN A 287 2.52 -32.17 -14.45
CA GLN A 287 1.79 -30.93 -14.62
C GLN A 287 1.29 -30.37 -13.28
N SER A 288 0.76 -31.23 -12.40
CA SER A 288 0.37 -30.82 -11.05
C SER A 288 1.55 -30.28 -10.25
N TYR A 289 2.71 -30.93 -10.33
CA TYR A 289 3.93 -30.47 -9.65
C TYR A 289 4.41 -29.13 -10.20
N LEU A 290 4.46 -28.99 -11.53
CA LEU A 290 4.85 -27.75 -12.22
C LEU A 290 3.91 -26.59 -11.87
N ASN A 291 2.61 -26.84 -11.75
CA ASN A 291 1.65 -25.81 -11.33
C ASN A 291 1.95 -25.34 -9.89
N ILE A 292 2.17 -26.27 -8.96
CA ILE A 292 2.49 -25.93 -7.56
C ILE A 292 3.80 -25.16 -7.45
N VAL A 293 4.83 -25.59 -8.18
CA VAL A 293 6.13 -24.90 -8.20
C VAL A 293 5.99 -23.53 -8.87
N GLY A 294 5.27 -23.44 -9.98
CA GLY A 294 4.99 -22.19 -10.68
C GLY A 294 4.29 -21.17 -9.80
N ASP A 295 3.25 -21.58 -9.07
CA ASP A 295 2.51 -20.71 -8.14
C ASP A 295 3.39 -20.22 -6.99
N LYS A 296 4.20 -21.12 -6.41
CA LYS A 296 5.14 -20.77 -5.33
C LYS A 296 6.20 -19.79 -5.82
N VAL A 297 6.81 -20.06 -6.97
CA VAL A 297 7.85 -19.20 -7.56
C VAL A 297 7.26 -17.84 -7.92
N SER A 298 6.08 -17.79 -8.54
CA SER A 298 5.40 -16.54 -8.87
C SER A 298 5.09 -15.72 -7.61
N THR A 299 4.56 -16.36 -6.56
CA THR A 299 4.25 -15.69 -5.29
C THR A 299 5.51 -15.14 -4.62
N LEU A 300 6.55 -15.97 -4.50
CA LEU A 300 7.81 -15.59 -3.87
C LEU A 300 8.51 -14.49 -4.67
N GLN A 301 8.48 -14.58 -6.00
CA GLN A 301 9.10 -13.58 -6.86
C GLN A 301 8.34 -12.25 -6.85
N GLY A 302 7.01 -12.27 -6.73
CA GLY A 302 6.19 -11.08 -6.52
C GLY A 302 6.59 -10.38 -5.21
N GLN A 303 6.62 -11.12 -4.10
CA GLN A 303 7.02 -10.59 -2.80
C GLN A 303 8.47 -10.07 -2.81
N SER A 304 9.40 -10.82 -3.39
CA SER A 304 10.80 -10.41 -3.53
C SER A 304 10.92 -9.09 -4.30
N SER A 305 10.19 -8.95 -5.41
CA SER A 305 10.24 -7.75 -6.25
C SER A 305 9.69 -6.52 -5.50
N ARG A 306 8.57 -6.68 -4.80
CA ARG A 306 7.97 -5.64 -3.97
C ARG A 306 8.92 -5.17 -2.86
N LEU A 307 9.51 -6.12 -2.12
CA LEU A 307 10.44 -5.82 -1.04
C LEU A 307 11.71 -5.14 -1.56
N GLU A 308 12.23 -5.56 -2.71
CA GLU A 308 13.41 -4.97 -3.31
C GLU A 308 13.18 -3.51 -3.73
N VAL A 309 12.03 -3.22 -4.33
CA VAL A 309 11.63 -1.84 -4.68
C VAL A 309 11.41 -0.99 -3.43
N GLN A 310 10.67 -1.49 -2.44
CA GLN A 310 10.46 -0.77 -1.18
C GLN A 310 11.77 -0.47 -0.46
N ASN A 311 12.70 -1.42 -0.41
CA ASN A 311 13.97 -1.24 0.26
C ASN A 311 14.83 -0.17 -0.45
N ARG A 312 14.88 -0.20 -1.79
CA ARG A 312 15.54 0.87 -2.57
C ARG A 312 14.92 2.24 -2.30
N ARG A 313 13.59 2.33 -2.30
CA ARG A 313 12.88 3.59 -2.00
C ARG A 313 13.19 4.09 -0.59
N LEU A 314 13.00 3.25 0.43
CA LEU A 314 13.26 3.61 1.82
C LEU A 314 14.71 4.05 2.03
N THR A 315 15.66 3.39 1.37
CA THR A 315 17.08 3.78 1.41
C THR A 315 17.30 5.16 0.80
N SER A 316 16.68 5.44 -0.36
CA SER A 316 16.75 6.75 -1.02
C SER A 316 16.10 7.85 -0.17
N ASP A 317 14.90 7.60 0.36
CA ASP A 317 14.16 8.54 1.21
C ASP A 317 14.95 8.84 2.50
N MET A 318 15.57 7.81 3.11
CA MET A 318 16.43 7.98 4.27
C MET A 318 17.66 8.84 3.95
N GLN A 319 18.32 8.60 2.81
CA GLN A 319 19.47 9.40 2.36
C GLN A 319 19.07 10.86 2.13
N GLN A 320 17.98 11.10 1.40
CA GLN A 320 17.47 12.44 1.13
C GLN A 320 17.06 13.18 2.40
N CYS A 321 16.39 12.48 3.33
CA CYS A 321 16.04 13.03 4.65
C CYS A 321 17.27 13.43 5.44
N SER A 322 18.30 12.56 5.46
CA SER A 322 19.56 12.86 6.13
C SER A 322 20.25 14.11 5.55
N GLN A 323 20.29 14.22 4.22
CA GLN A 323 20.89 15.35 3.51
C GLN A 323 20.13 16.64 3.78
N SER A 324 18.79 16.60 3.65
CA SER A 324 17.92 17.75 3.91
C SER A 324 18.09 18.25 5.35
N ARG A 325 18.09 17.33 6.32
CA ARG A 325 18.34 17.67 7.73
C ARG A 325 19.69 18.34 7.94
N THR A 326 20.76 17.83 7.32
CA THR A 326 22.08 18.47 7.42
C THR A 326 22.10 19.86 6.82
N GLN A 327 21.43 20.05 5.67
CA GLN A 327 21.35 21.33 4.99
C GLN A 327 20.54 22.35 5.79
N GLU A 328 19.37 21.97 6.30
CA GLU A 328 18.53 22.81 7.16
C GLU A 328 19.25 23.19 8.45
N THR A 329 19.94 22.24 9.08
CA THR A 329 20.73 22.51 10.29
C THR A 329 21.85 23.52 10.00
N ALA A 330 22.53 23.39 8.86
CA ALA A 330 23.57 24.34 8.46
C ALA A 330 23.00 25.74 8.17
N GLN A 331 21.86 25.82 7.47
CA GLN A 331 21.17 27.08 7.22
C GLN A 331 20.68 27.74 8.51
N CYS A 332 20.09 26.97 9.42
CA CYS A 332 19.62 27.46 10.71
C CYS A 332 20.77 27.99 11.56
N LYS A 333 21.91 27.28 11.60
CA LYS A 333 23.14 27.77 12.25
C LYS A 333 23.63 29.09 11.66
N LYS A 334 23.59 29.22 10.33
CA LYS A 334 23.99 30.46 9.66
C LYS A 334 23.06 31.62 10.02
N LEU A 335 21.74 31.42 9.94
CA LEU A 335 20.76 32.43 10.32
C LEU A 335 20.88 32.84 11.78
N LEU A 336 21.16 31.90 12.68
CA LEU A 336 21.39 32.19 14.08
C LEU A 336 22.64 33.05 14.29
N ALA A 337 23.74 32.72 13.60
CA ALA A 337 24.97 33.50 13.66
C ALA A 337 24.75 34.93 13.12
N ASP A 338 24.09 35.06 11.96
CA ASP A 338 23.78 36.37 11.35
C ASP A 338 22.89 37.22 12.29
N ALA A 339 21.91 36.60 12.96
CA ALA A 339 21.05 37.27 13.92
C ALA A 339 21.81 37.71 15.19
N GLN A 340 22.70 36.85 15.71
CA GLN A 340 23.58 37.18 16.84
C GLN A 340 24.51 38.35 16.50
N GLU A 341 25.19 38.30 15.34
CA GLU A 341 26.06 39.39 14.89
C GLU A 341 25.29 40.71 14.75
N THR A 342 24.08 40.66 14.20
CA THR A 342 23.21 41.84 14.07
C THR A 342 22.85 42.40 15.44
N GLN A 343 22.53 41.54 16.41
CA GLN A 343 22.21 41.96 17.76
C GLN A 343 23.42 42.55 18.48
N ASP A 344 24.59 41.90 18.39
CA ASP A 344 25.83 42.39 18.98
C ASP A 344 26.21 43.77 18.42
N ARG A 345 26.10 43.95 17.10
CA ARG A 345 26.37 45.23 16.42
C ARG A 345 25.47 46.37 16.91
N LEU A 346 24.22 46.09 17.29
CA LEU A 346 23.29 47.10 17.81
C LEU A 346 23.48 47.34 19.30
N VAL A 347 23.73 46.30 20.08
CA VAL A 347 23.73 46.34 21.55
C VAL A 347 25.08 46.77 22.13
N GLU A 348 26.19 46.35 21.52
CA GLU A 348 27.55 46.69 21.97
C GLU A 348 27.83 48.20 22.03
N PRO A 349 27.50 49.03 21.01
CA PRO A 349 27.71 50.48 21.12
C PRO A 349 26.81 51.13 22.17
N LEU A 350 25.58 50.64 22.36
CA LEU A 350 24.67 51.14 23.39
C LEU A 350 25.20 50.83 24.80
N LEU A 351 25.75 49.63 25.02
CA LEU A 351 26.40 49.25 26.27
C LEU A 351 27.65 50.08 26.55
N GLN A 352 28.48 50.33 25.54
CA GLN A 352 29.66 51.18 25.68
C GLN A 352 29.28 52.63 26.03
N ALA A 353 28.30 53.20 25.33
CA ALA A 353 27.77 54.53 25.63
C ALA A 353 27.19 54.61 27.05
N GLN A 354 26.42 53.60 27.48
CA GLN A 354 25.89 53.52 28.84
C GLN A 354 27.01 53.49 29.90
N LYS A 355 28.06 52.70 29.67
CA LYS A 355 29.22 52.64 30.58
C LYS A 355 29.92 53.99 30.69
N GLN A 356 30.16 54.67 29.56
CA GLN A 356 30.76 56.00 29.55
C GLN A 356 29.90 57.02 30.31
N LEU A 357 28.59 57.04 30.07
CA LEU A 357 27.66 57.92 30.79
C LEU A 357 27.64 57.65 32.30
N MET A 358 27.72 56.38 32.72
CA MET A 358 27.82 56.05 34.15
C MET A 358 29.13 56.54 34.78
N GLN A 359 30.25 56.39 34.06
CA GLN A 359 31.55 56.86 34.54
C GLN A 359 31.58 58.39 34.64
N GLU A 360 31.03 59.10 33.65
CA GLU A 360 30.90 60.56 33.65
C GLU A 360 30.03 61.05 34.81
N LYS A 361 28.87 60.42 35.01
CA LYS A 361 28.00 60.68 36.17
C LYS A 361 28.74 60.51 37.50
N GLN A 362 29.55 59.45 37.62
CA GLN A 362 30.32 59.19 38.84
C GLN A 362 31.41 60.24 39.06
N MET A 363 32.13 60.65 38.01
CA MET A 363 33.10 61.75 38.08
C MET A 363 32.44 63.06 38.50
N LEU A 364 31.30 63.41 37.90
CA LEU A 364 30.52 64.60 38.26
C LEU A 364 30.03 64.54 39.71
N GLN A 365 29.55 63.39 40.19
CA GLN A 365 29.19 63.22 41.60
C GLN A 365 30.38 63.39 42.55
N THR A 366 31.57 62.95 42.14
CA THR A 366 32.78 63.09 42.96
C THR A 366 33.27 64.54 42.97
N MET A 367 33.14 65.27 41.86
CA MET A 367 33.45 66.69 41.77
C MET A 367 32.46 67.58 42.51
N CYS A 368 31.19 67.18 42.56
CA CYS A 368 30.14 67.88 43.30
C CYS A 368 30.02 67.43 44.77
N ALA A 369 30.86 66.49 45.23
CA ALA A 369 30.92 66.13 46.64
C ALA A 369 31.45 67.32 47.47
N PRO A 370 30.75 67.76 48.53
CA PRO A 370 31.18 68.91 49.32
C PRO A 370 32.55 68.65 49.96
N LYS A 371 33.50 69.60 49.78
CA LYS A 371 34.80 69.58 50.46
C LYS A 371 34.60 69.52 51.98
N PRO A 372 35.36 68.69 52.71
CA PRO A 372 35.30 68.68 54.17
C PRO A 372 35.74 70.06 54.69
N ILE A 373 34.88 70.65 55.53
CA ILE A 373 35.14 71.90 56.24
C ILE A 373 36.33 71.65 57.17
N LEU A 374 37.44 72.38 56.96
CA LEU A 374 38.56 72.42 57.90
C LEU A 374 38.09 72.96 59.26
N PRO A 375 38.57 72.44 60.41
CA PRO A 375 38.13 72.88 61.71
C PRO A 375 38.63 74.30 62.03
N SER A 376 37.70 75.18 62.41
CA SER A 376 37.99 76.48 63.00
C SER A 376 38.62 76.33 64.39
N MET A 377 39.73 77.03 64.63
CA MET A 377 40.45 77.10 65.91
C MET A 377 39.57 77.62 67.07
N PRO A 378 39.83 77.21 68.33
CA PRO A 378 39.03 77.62 69.48
C PRO A 378 39.48 78.99 70.04
N ARG A 379 38.52 79.84 70.40
CA ARG A 379 38.73 81.07 71.20
C ARG A 379 38.38 80.79 72.67
N PRO A 380 39.08 81.44 73.64
CA PRO A 380 39.18 80.98 75.01
C PRO A 380 38.03 81.47 75.90
N SER A 381 37.62 80.61 76.83
CA SER A 381 36.65 80.90 77.89
C SER A 381 37.29 81.70 79.03
N GLY A 382 36.63 82.77 79.45
CA GLY A 382 37.04 83.58 80.59
C GLY A 382 35.84 84.07 81.41
N LEU A 383 35.55 83.29 82.46
CA LEU A 383 35.11 83.66 83.81
C LEU A 383 33.82 84.49 84.08
N ASN A 384 33.06 83.88 85.01
CA ASN A 384 32.31 84.45 86.14
C ASN A 384 30.90 84.99 85.87
N SER A 385 29.89 84.84 86.73
CA SER A 385 29.66 84.07 87.96
C SER A 385 28.21 84.36 88.43
N HIS A 386 27.70 83.50 89.33
CA HIS A 386 26.55 83.66 90.24
C HIS A 386 25.12 83.33 89.76
N GLY A 387 24.50 82.41 90.53
CA GLY A 387 23.11 81.94 90.45
C GLY A 387 22.13 82.86 91.20
N PRO A 388 21.15 82.34 91.97
CA PRO A 388 20.66 80.97 92.11
C PRO A 388 19.67 80.51 91.02
#